data_AF-A0A9C8ZWB1-F1
#
_entry.id   AF-A0A9C8ZWB1-F1
#
_cell.length_a   1.000
_cell.length_b   1.000
_cell.length_c   1.000
_cell.angle_alpha   90.00
_cell.angle_beta   90.00
_cell.angle_gamma   90.00
#
_symmetry.space_group_name_H-M   'P 1'
#
loop_
_entity.id
_entity.type
_entity.pdbx_description
1 polymer ?
#
loop_
_entity_poly.entity_id
_entity_poly.type
_entity_poly.pdbx_seq_one_letter_code
_entity_poly.pdbx_strand_id
1 'polypeptide(L)'
;MHTSRTPWLMISRIAWRNLWRNRRRSIIMLSAISLGIWGMIWMTALMRGMVDQMIDSSIETLSGHIQIHAPGYMDDPSIEYLLPPLNKSPALQKLLASDEVVAWSERIRVPAVIRSERDVYAVTLVGIDPARERGLSFIAESIMQGSYLSSVNDNRLLLGKKLVERLETRLNRRVVLMSQDPDNNITERGFRIGGIFETSLQATETAYVFAGIETVRELLKSGPGVSEISLLGQDYRNLDSLLEKTRSAASYADVQTWLQLDPYLGSLLGVMDGFVLIWFIVIFLALSFGLVNTLMMAVFERTREIGLIQALGMKPSYILLMILIESIAMLLIGLTAGNVLSWLTILPLKNGIDVSAVASGLEWAGMSSTLVPAVKTYDVVLANAVVLVLGLLASLFPAWRASRKVPIEAITRVWQ
;
A
#
# COMPACT_ATOMS: atom_id res chain seq x y z
N MET A 1 24.10 -40.62 -44.10
CA MET A 1 23.23 -39.48 -43.73
C MET A 1 22.67 -39.73 -42.33
N HIS A 2 23.33 -39.21 -41.30
CA HIS A 2 22.89 -39.28 -39.91
C HIS A 2 21.72 -38.32 -39.70
N THR A 3 20.53 -38.84 -39.49
CA THR A 3 19.38 -38.04 -39.04
C THR A 3 19.67 -37.55 -37.62
N SER A 4 20.11 -36.30 -37.51
CA SER A 4 20.12 -35.50 -36.29
C SER A 4 18.69 -35.26 -35.80
N ARG A 5 18.00 -36.31 -35.37
CA ARG A 5 16.81 -36.14 -34.53
C ARG A 5 17.30 -35.53 -33.23
N THR A 6 17.00 -34.26 -33.06
CA THR A 6 17.47 -33.37 -32.00
C THR A 6 17.50 -34.08 -30.63
N PRO A 7 18.69 -34.28 -30.01
CA PRO A 7 18.82 -34.94 -28.71
C PRO A 7 17.95 -34.28 -27.62
N TRP A 8 17.66 -32.99 -27.79
CA TRP A 8 16.77 -32.17 -26.97
C TRP A 8 15.36 -32.75 -26.74
N LEU A 9 14.68 -33.22 -27.80
CA LEU A 9 13.32 -33.76 -27.67
C LEU A 9 13.31 -35.08 -26.89
N MET A 10 14.35 -35.90 -27.07
CA MET A 10 14.50 -37.17 -26.36
C MET A 10 14.82 -36.93 -24.89
N ILE A 11 15.75 -36.02 -24.58
CA ILE A 11 16.12 -35.66 -23.19
C ILE A 11 14.92 -35.05 -22.46
N SER A 12 14.14 -34.19 -23.12
CA SER A 12 12.95 -33.58 -22.54
C SER A 12 11.85 -34.60 -22.25
N ARG A 13 11.61 -35.56 -23.15
CA ARG A 13 10.67 -36.67 -22.91
C ARG A 13 11.10 -37.57 -21.76
N ILE A 14 12.40 -37.86 -21.64
CA ILE A 14 12.94 -38.65 -20.54
C ILE A 14 12.78 -37.90 -19.21
N ALA A 15 13.13 -36.61 -19.17
CA ALA A 15 12.95 -35.75 -17.99
C ALA A 15 11.48 -35.69 -17.54
N TRP A 16 10.54 -35.55 -18.48
CA TRP A 16 9.11 -35.56 -18.16
C TRP A 16 8.64 -36.89 -17.55
N ARG A 17 9.03 -38.03 -18.14
CA ARG A 17 8.67 -39.35 -17.58
C ARG A 17 9.30 -39.56 -16.20
N ASN A 18 10.52 -39.08 -16.02
CA ASN A 18 11.26 -39.14 -14.78
C ASN A 18 10.59 -38.36 -13.64
N LEU A 19 10.02 -37.20 -13.95
CA LEU A 19 9.25 -36.38 -13.03
C LEU A 19 8.05 -37.15 -12.46
N TRP A 20 7.33 -37.88 -13.29
CA TRP A 20 6.11 -38.60 -12.87
C TRP A 20 6.36 -40.00 -12.32
N ARG A 21 7.61 -40.49 -12.35
CA ARG A 21 7.98 -41.82 -11.83
C ARG A 21 7.71 -41.95 -10.33
N ASN A 22 8.01 -40.91 -9.56
CA ASN A 22 7.73 -40.84 -8.12
C ASN A 22 6.72 -39.74 -7.80
N ARG A 23 5.43 -40.01 -8.08
CA ARG A 23 4.32 -39.05 -7.96
C ARG A 23 4.27 -38.37 -6.58
N ARG A 24 4.47 -39.09 -5.48
CA ARG A 24 4.44 -38.52 -4.13
C ARG A 24 5.49 -37.41 -3.95
N ARG A 25 6.74 -37.69 -4.34
CA ARG A 25 7.87 -36.75 -4.24
C ARG A 25 7.63 -35.51 -5.13
N SER A 26 7.19 -35.73 -6.36
CA SER A 26 6.91 -34.63 -7.30
C SER A 26 5.72 -33.78 -6.84
N ILE A 27 4.69 -34.37 -6.27
CA ILE A 27 3.55 -33.63 -5.68
C ILE A 27 3.99 -32.79 -4.49
N ILE A 28 4.84 -33.31 -3.60
CA ILE A 28 5.38 -32.54 -2.46
C ILE A 28 6.16 -31.32 -2.97
N MET A 29 7.01 -31.50 -3.99
CA MET A 29 7.78 -30.41 -4.59
C MET A 29 6.91 -29.38 -5.30
N LEU A 30 5.96 -29.85 -6.11
CA LEU A 30 5.02 -28.98 -6.80
C LEU A 30 4.19 -28.18 -5.79
N SER A 31 3.75 -28.80 -4.70
CA SER A 31 2.99 -28.12 -3.64
C SER A 31 3.85 -27.07 -2.95
N ALA A 32 5.10 -27.39 -2.61
CA ALA A 32 6.02 -26.43 -2.00
C ALA A 32 6.24 -25.22 -2.92
N ILE A 33 6.59 -25.44 -4.19
CA ILE A 33 6.80 -24.36 -5.18
C ILE A 33 5.52 -23.54 -5.38
N SER A 34 4.37 -24.21 -5.52
CA SER A 34 3.07 -23.55 -5.72
C SER A 34 2.67 -22.71 -4.52
N LEU A 35 2.86 -23.21 -3.29
CA LEU A 35 2.58 -22.47 -2.05
C LEU A 35 3.55 -21.31 -1.85
N GLY A 36 4.81 -21.47 -2.24
CA GLY A 36 5.79 -20.39 -2.16
C GLY A 36 5.44 -19.23 -3.09
N ILE A 37 5.21 -19.50 -4.38
CA ILE A 37 4.80 -18.44 -5.32
C ILE A 37 3.44 -17.87 -4.93
N TRP A 38 2.51 -18.71 -4.48
CA TRP A 38 1.21 -18.26 -3.98
C TRP A 38 1.36 -17.30 -2.81
N GLY A 39 2.13 -17.66 -1.79
CA GLY A 39 2.37 -16.86 -0.60
C GLY A 39 3.13 -15.57 -0.90
N MET A 40 4.02 -15.57 -1.89
CA MET A 40 4.68 -14.35 -2.36
C MET A 40 3.68 -13.40 -3.02
N ILE A 41 2.91 -13.87 -4.00
CA ILE A 41 1.92 -13.04 -4.71
C ILE A 41 0.80 -12.58 -3.79
N TRP A 42 0.33 -13.45 -2.90
CA TRP A 42 -0.73 -13.12 -1.95
C TRP A 42 -0.26 -12.06 -0.95
N MET A 43 0.94 -12.23 -0.36
CA MET A 43 1.49 -11.26 0.57
C MET A 43 1.75 -9.91 -0.11
N THR A 44 2.34 -9.89 -1.31
CA THR A 44 2.57 -8.62 -2.02
C THR A 44 1.27 -7.94 -2.43
N ALA A 45 0.26 -8.70 -2.86
CA ALA A 45 -1.05 -8.14 -3.17
C ALA A 45 -1.72 -7.52 -1.94
N LEU A 46 -1.63 -8.19 -0.79
CA LEU A 46 -2.17 -7.69 0.47
C LEU A 46 -1.44 -6.41 0.89
N MET A 47 -0.11 -6.44 0.94
CA MET A 47 0.73 -5.29 1.32
C MET A 47 0.53 -4.09 0.40
N ARG A 48 0.44 -4.31 -0.92
CA ARG A 48 0.17 -3.24 -1.88
C ARG A 48 -1.23 -2.67 -1.73
N GLY A 49 -2.22 -3.52 -1.46
CA GLY A 49 -3.56 -3.08 -1.14
C GLY A 49 -3.59 -2.16 0.08
N MET A 50 -2.88 -2.55 1.15
CA MET A 50 -2.74 -1.73 2.35
C MET A 50 -2.07 -0.38 2.05
N VAL A 51 -0.97 -0.40 1.29
CA VAL A 51 -0.22 0.81 0.91
C VAL A 51 -1.08 1.74 0.04
N ASP A 52 -1.68 1.22 -1.03
CA ASP A 52 -2.50 2.01 -1.96
C ASP A 52 -3.67 2.65 -1.16
N GLN A 53 -4.30 1.90 -0.26
CA GLN A 53 -5.38 2.41 0.59
C GLN A 53 -4.93 3.43 1.65
N MET A 54 -3.74 3.27 2.24
CA MET A 54 -3.16 4.28 3.15
C MET A 54 -2.85 5.56 2.40
N ILE A 55 -2.33 5.47 1.17
CA ILE A 55 -2.07 6.62 0.31
C ILE A 55 -3.37 7.33 -0.04
N ASP A 56 -4.37 6.60 -0.53
CA ASP A 56 -5.67 7.16 -0.89
C ASP A 56 -6.32 7.82 0.33
N SER A 57 -6.30 7.13 1.49
CA SER A 57 -6.83 7.68 2.75
C SER A 57 -6.08 8.94 3.19
N SER A 58 -4.75 8.98 3.05
CA SER A 58 -3.93 10.14 3.43
C SER A 58 -4.16 11.35 2.53
N ILE A 59 -4.27 11.14 1.21
CA ILE A 59 -4.55 12.21 0.24
C ILE A 59 -5.97 12.72 0.40
N GLU A 60 -6.95 11.83 0.56
CA GLU A 60 -8.36 12.18 0.69
C GLU A 60 -8.67 12.87 2.03
N THR A 61 -7.99 12.52 3.14
CA THR A 61 -8.18 13.13 4.48
C THR A 61 -7.54 14.51 4.62
N LEU A 62 -7.89 15.42 3.72
CA LEU A 62 -7.58 16.86 3.73
C LEU A 62 -6.14 17.21 3.34
N SER A 63 -5.24 16.25 3.10
CA SER A 63 -3.85 16.57 2.76
C SER A 63 -3.74 17.24 1.38
N GLY A 64 -4.54 16.81 0.41
CA GLY A 64 -4.29 17.18 -1.00
C GLY A 64 -2.93 16.64 -1.46
N HIS A 65 -2.36 17.16 -2.55
CA HIS A 65 -1.04 16.73 -3.03
C HIS A 65 0.09 17.56 -2.44
N ILE A 66 -0.12 18.87 -2.35
CA ILE A 66 0.82 19.84 -1.77
C ILE A 66 0.04 20.73 -0.82
N GLN A 67 0.63 21.03 0.33
CA GLN A 67 0.15 22.04 1.25
C GLN A 67 1.19 23.14 1.46
N ILE A 68 0.66 24.32 1.74
CA ILE A 68 1.41 25.53 2.07
C ILE A 68 0.95 25.94 3.46
N HIS A 69 1.89 26.11 4.38
CA HIS A 69 1.65 26.52 5.76
C HIS A 69 2.50 27.72 6.14
N ALA A 70 2.05 28.46 7.15
CA ALA A 70 2.88 29.49 7.74
C ALA A 70 4.12 28.83 8.41
N PRO A 71 5.31 29.48 8.36
CA PRO A 71 6.49 28.96 9.03
C PRO A 71 6.23 28.71 10.52
N GLY A 72 6.55 27.51 11.00
CA GLY A 72 6.35 27.10 12.40
C GLY A 72 4.97 26.50 12.73
N TYR A 73 3.98 26.59 11.83
CA TYR A 73 2.65 25.98 12.04
C TYR A 73 2.70 24.46 12.26
N MET A 74 3.67 23.78 11.64
CA MET A 74 3.84 22.33 11.79
C MET A 74 4.34 21.91 13.17
N ASP A 75 5.16 22.76 13.80
CA ASP A 75 5.70 22.50 15.14
C ASP A 75 4.66 22.85 16.22
N ASP A 76 3.88 23.91 15.98
CA ASP A 76 2.78 24.35 16.84
C ASP A 76 1.58 24.79 15.99
N PRO A 77 0.56 23.91 15.80
CA PRO A 77 -0.61 24.18 14.98
C PRO A 77 -1.60 25.11 15.69
N SER A 78 -1.15 26.33 15.98
CA SER A 78 -1.91 27.39 16.63
C SER A 78 -2.45 28.39 15.60
N ILE A 79 -3.46 29.17 16.01
CA ILE A 79 -4.03 30.22 15.16
C ILE A 79 -3.10 31.44 15.03
N GLU A 80 -1.96 31.47 15.72
CA GLU A 80 -0.97 32.54 15.62
C GLU A 80 -0.18 32.45 14.28
N TYR A 81 0.00 31.23 13.76
CA TYR A 81 0.72 30.98 12.52
C TYR A 81 -0.24 30.95 11.32
N LEU A 82 -0.60 32.14 10.83
CA LEU A 82 -1.45 32.31 9.66
C LEU A 82 -0.68 32.83 8.45
N LEU A 83 -0.97 32.24 7.30
CA LEU A 83 -0.59 32.77 6.01
C LEU A 83 -1.32 34.09 5.75
N PRO A 84 -0.64 35.07 5.13
CA PRO A 84 -1.30 36.26 4.65
C PRO A 84 -2.37 35.89 3.59
N PRO A 85 -3.41 36.73 3.44
CA PRO A 85 -4.46 36.47 2.45
C PRO A 85 -3.87 36.37 1.05
N LEU A 86 -4.41 35.49 0.22
CA LEU A 86 -3.87 35.15 -1.08
C LEU A 86 -3.69 36.35 -2.03
N ASN A 87 -4.46 37.43 -1.85
CA ASN A 87 -4.33 38.68 -2.60
C ASN A 87 -2.98 39.39 -2.43
N LYS A 88 -2.21 39.06 -1.38
CA LYS A 88 -0.85 39.57 -1.18
C LYS A 88 0.21 38.76 -1.94
N SER A 89 -0.17 37.64 -2.56
CA SER A 89 0.74 36.71 -3.24
C SER A 89 0.31 36.45 -4.69
N PRO A 90 0.53 37.42 -5.61
CA PRO A 90 0.09 37.31 -7.01
C PRO A 90 0.76 36.16 -7.76
N ALA A 91 2.00 35.80 -7.39
CA ALA A 91 2.70 34.64 -7.95
C ALA A 91 1.95 33.33 -7.64
N LEU A 92 1.53 33.17 -6.38
CA LEU A 92 0.78 32.00 -5.93
C LEU A 92 -0.62 31.96 -6.58
N GLN A 93 -1.32 33.10 -6.69
CA GLN A 93 -2.59 33.16 -7.42
C GLN A 93 -2.47 32.70 -8.87
N LYS A 94 -1.41 33.14 -9.56
CA LYS A 94 -1.18 32.75 -10.96
C LYS A 94 -0.91 31.25 -11.08
N LEU A 95 -0.19 30.66 -10.12
CA LEU A 95 0.07 29.22 -10.09
C LEU A 95 -1.21 28.42 -9.83
N LEU A 96 -2.01 28.83 -8.84
CA LEU A 96 -3.28 28.18 -8.49
C LEU A 96 -4.34 28.27 -9.60
N ALA A 97 -4.21 29.24 -10.51
CA ALA A 97 -5.05 29.39 -11.69
C ALA A 97 -4.50 28.69 -12.94
N SER A 98 -3.35 28.00 -12.84
CA SER A 98 -2.74 27.29 -13.97
C SER A 98 -3.37 25.92 -14.20
N ASP A 99 -3.26 25.40 -15.42
CA ASP A 99 -3.79 24.08 -15.80
C ASP A 99 -3.13 22.91 -15.04
N GLU A 100 -1.96 23.14 -14.41
CA GLU A 100 -1.26 22.14 -13.61
C GLU A 100 -1.96 21.86 -12.27
N VAL A 101 -2.79 22.79 -11.79
CA VAL A 101 -3.55 22.68 -10.54
C VAL A 101 -5.00 22.33 -10.88
N VAL A 102 -5.42 21.14 -10.48
CA VAL A 102 -6.77 20.63 -10.72
C VAL A 102 -7.78 21.30 -9.79
N ALA A 103 -7.44 21.42 -8.51
CA ALA A 103 -8.26 22.05 -7.50
C ALA A 103 -7.39 22.59 -6.36
N TRP A 104 -7.90 23.59 -5.64
CA TRP A 104 -7.24 24.13 -4.44
C TRP A 104 -8.28 24.75 -3.50
N SER A 105 -7.94 24.80 -2.20
CA SER A 105 -8.80 25.36 -1.16
C SER A 105 -7.95 25.99 -0.05
N GLU A 106 -8.49 27.02 0.59
CA GLU A 106 -7.90 27.62 1.80
C GLU A 106 -8.60 27.04 3.02
N ARG A 107 -7.86 26.79 4.11
CA ARG A 107 -8.46 26.33 5.36
C ARG A 107 -7.88 27.01 6.58
N ILE A 108 -8.69 27.05 7.62
CA ILE A 108 -8.26 27.38 8.99
C ILE A 108 -8.39 26.11 9.81
N ARG A 109 -7.31 25.67 10.43
CA ARG A 109 -7.28 24.46 11.26
C ARG A 109 -6.77 24.80 12.64
N VAL A 110 -7.62 24.59 13.63
CA VAL A 110 -7.29 24.87 15.03
C VAL A 110 -7.80 23.77 15.95
N PRO A 111 -7.05 23.47 17.04
CA PRO A 111 -7.58 22.68 18.13
C PRO A 111 -8.84 23.32 18.73
N ALA A 112 -9.83 22.49 19.03
CA ALA A 112 -11.08 22.92 19.60
C ALA A 112 -11.64 21.85 20.55
N VAL A 113 -12.59 22.28 21.38
CA VAL A 113 -13.37 21.39 22.24
C VAL A 113 -14.83 21.55 21.87
N ILE A 114 -15.50 20.43 21.58
CA ILE A 114 -16.93 20.39 21.29
C ILE A 114 -17.68 19.77 22.46
N ARG A 115 -18.76 20.42 22.88
CA ARG A 115 -19.59 20.02 24.01
C ARG A 115 -21.04 19.88 23.59
N SER A 116 -21.65 18.75 23.95
CA SER A 116 -23.09 18.55 23.93
C SER A 116 -23.69 18.78 25.33
N GLU A 117 -24.98 18.50 25.50
CA GLU A 117 -25.62 18.50 26.82
C GLU A 117 -25.12 17.37 27.73
N ARG A 118 -24.43 16.35 27.18
CA ARG A 118 -24.08 15.12 27.88
C ARG A 118 -22.58 14.88 27.99
N ASP A 119 -21.81 15.21 26.95
CA ASP A 119 -20.39 14.87 26.88
C ASP A 119 -19.55 15.95 26.18
N VAL A 120 -18.23 15.85 26.32
CA VAL A 120 -17.23 16.81 25.82
C VAL A 120 -16.09 16.05 25.15
N TYR A 121 -15.71 16.46 23.92
CA TYR A 121 -14.60 15.87 23.19
C TYR A 121 -13.67 16.93 22.62
N ALA A 122 -12.37 16.60 22.57
CA ALA A 122 -11.39 17.37 21.81
C ALA A 122 -11.51 17.02 20.33
N VAL A 123 -11.48 18.04 19.48
CA VAL A 123 -11.60 17.95 18.02
C VAL A 123 -10.71 18.99 17.36
N THR A 124 -10.46 18.85 16.07
CA THR A 124 -9.90 19.90 15.22
C THR A 124 -11.05 20.57 14.48
N LEU A 125 -11.23 21.86 14.73
CA LEU A 125 -12.14 22.70 13.95
C LEU A 125 -11.46 23.06 12.64
N VAL A 126 -12.14 22.77 11.53
CA VAL A 126 -11.68 23.08 10.18
C VAL A 126 -12.66 24.04 9.51
N GLY A 127 -12.21 25.27 9.27
CA GLY A 127 -12.91 26.25 8.45
C GLY A 127 -12.61 26.02 6.97
N ILE A 128 -13.64 25.76 6.17
CA ILE A 128 -13.53 25.44 4.73
C ILE A 128 -14.34 26.40 3.86
N ASP A 129 -13.95 26.53 2.59
CA ASP A 129 -14.82 27.07 1.54
C ASP A 129 -15.63 25.94 0.89
N PRO A 130 -16.94 25.80 1.16
CA PRO A 130 -17.72 24.68 0.67
C PRO A 130 -17.77 24.56 -0.87
N ALA A 131 -17.58 25.66 -1.60
CA ALA A 131 -17.60 25.61 -3.05
C ALA A 131 -16.29 25.04 -3.62
N ARG A 132 -15.15 25.47 -3.07
CA ARG A 132 -13.81 25.05 -3.49
C ARG A 132 -13.41 23.67 -2.96
N GLU A 133 -14.00 23.29 -1.84
CA GLU A 133 -13.70 22.01 -1.20
C GLU A 133 -14.32 20.81 -1.95
N ARG A 134 -15.36 21.04 -2.76
CA ARG A 134 -15.95 20.00 -3.62
C ARG A 134 -14.94 19.52 -4.66
N GLY A 135 -14.74 18.21 -4.71
CA GLY A 135 -13.76 17.58 -5.61
C GLY A 135 -12.31 17.67 -5.13
N LEU A 136 -12.06 18.37 -4.02
CA LEU A 136 -10.75 18.39 -3.36
C LEU A 136 -10.71 17.45 -2.15
N SER A 137 -11.79 17.35 -1.38
CA SER A 137 -11.87 16.44 -0.23
C SER A 137 -13.16 15.64 -0.17
N PHE A 138 -13.14 14.59 0.66
CA PHE A 138 -14.25 13.64 0.86
C PHE A 138 -15.53 14.27 1.46
N ILE A 139 -15.45 15.47 2.04
CA ILE A 139 -16.48 16.00 2.95
C ILE A 139 -17.84 16.15 2.24
N ALA A 140 -17.84 16.62 0.99
CA ALA A 140 -19.08 16.88 0.26
C ALA A 140 -19.81 15.60 -0.15
N GLU A 141 -19.06 14.54 -0.46
CA GLU A 141 -19.56 13.25 -0.96
C GLU A 141 -19.92 12.29 0.18
N SER A 142 -19.35 12.51 1.37
CA SER A 142 -19.53 11.66 2.55
C SER A 142 -20.74 12.03 3.43
N ILE A 143 -21.56 13.00 3.04
CA ILE A 143 -22.74 13.42 3.83
C ILE A 143 -23.80 12.31 3.81
N MET A 144 -24.01 11.69 4.97
CA MET A 144 -25.00 10.63 5.18
C MET A 144 -26.37 11.19 5.57
N GLN A 145 -26.39 12.24 6.40
CA GLN A 145 -27.64 12.85 6.89
C GLN A 145 -27.55 14.37 6.90
N GLY A 146 -28.68 15.04 6.67
CA GLY A 146 -28.76 16.49 6.63
C GLY A 146 -28.27 17.05 5.29
N SER A 147 -27.60 18.19 5.33
CA SER A 147 -27.10 18.86 4.12
C SER A 147 -25.68 19.33 4.31
N TYR A 148 -24.90 19.31 3.22
CA TYR A 148 -23.61 19.99 3.16
C TYR A 148 -23.73 21.50 3.44
N LEU A 149 -22.60 22.14 3.77
CA LEU A 149 -22.55 23.59 4.02
C LEU A 149 -22.94 24.38 2.76
N SER A 150 -23.80 25.39 2.93
CA SER A 150 -24.32 26.17 1.80
C SER A 150 -23.40 27.28 1.34
N SER A 151 -22.58 27.83 2.24
CA SER A 151 -21.68 28.95 1.95
C SER A 151 -20.56 29.07 3.00
N VAL A 152 -19.58 29.93 2.74
CA VAL A 152 -18.49 30.25 3.67
C VAL A 152 -18.95 30.85 5.01
N ASN A 153 -20.18 31.38 5.06
CA ASN A 153 -20.81 31.99 6.24
C ASN A 153 -21.87 31.08 6.88
N ASP A 154 -21.91 29.80 6.51
CA ASP A 154 -22.89 28.87 7.08
C ASP A 154 -22.63 28.70 8.59
N ASN A 155 -23.67 28.94 9.39
CA ASN A 155 -23.64 28.89 10.86
C ASN A 155 -23.91 27.48 11.41
N ARG A 156 -23.80 26.46 10.56
CA ARG A 156 -23.98 25.06 10.92
C ARG A 156 -22.65 24.32 10.89
N LEU A 157 -22.57 23.23 11.65
CA LEU A 157 -21.43 22.33 11.66
C LEU A 157 -21.74 21.04 10.93
N LEU A 158 -20.71 20.47 10.31
CA LEU A 158 -20.68 19.09 9.90
C LEU A 158 -19.88 18.28 10.93
N LEU A 159 -20.47 17.19 11.42
CA LEU A 159 -19.83 16.29 12.37
C LEU A 159 -19.75 14.87 11.81
N GLY A 160 -18.73 14.12 12.20
CA GLY A 160 -18.64 12.71 11.88
C GLY A 160 -19.68 11.89 12.65
N LYS A 161 -20.17 10.81 12.05
CA LYS A 161 -21.17 9.91 12.64
C LYS A 161 -20.74 9.39 14.01
N LYS A 162 -19.50 8.91 14.14
CA LYS A 162 -18.95 8.42 15.42
C LYS A 162 -18.85 9.51 16.49
N LEU A 163 -18.54 10.76 16.11
CA LEU A 163 -18.54 11.89 17.04
C LEU A 163 -19.94 12.22 17.54
N VAL A 164 -20.95 12.15 16.66
CA VAL A 164 -22.36 12.36 17.03
C VAL A 164 -22.84 11.28 17.99
N GLU A 165 -22.47 10.02 17.77
CA GLU A 165 -22.76 8.90 18.66
C GLU A 165 -22.13 9.12 20.05
N ARG A 166 -20.85 9.49 20.11
CA ARG A 166 -20.12 9.76 21.37
C ARG A 166 -20.65 10.96 22.13
N LEU A 167 -21.00 12.04 21.44
CA LEU A 167 -21.63 13.21 22.03
C LEU A 167 -23.09 12.97 22.44
N GLU A 168 -23.64 11.78 22.17
CA GLU A 168 -25.03 11.40 22.42
C GLU A 168 -26.04 12.44 21.90
N THR A 169 -25.76 12.96 20.70
CA THR A 169 -26.54 14.03 20.07
C THR A 169 -27.14 13.58 18.74
N ARG A 170 -27.79 14.49 18.02
CA ARG A 170 -28.41 14.21 16.71
C ARG A 170 -28.46 15.45 15.84
N LEU A 171 -28.71 15.25 14.54
CA LEU A 171 -28.90 16.32 13.55
C LEU A 171 -29.85 17.41 14.10
N ASN A 172 -29.57 18.68 13.75
CA ASN A 172 -30.28 19.89 14.17
C ASN A 172 -30.23 20.23 15.67
N ARG A 173 -29.50 19.49 16.50
CA ARG A 173 -29.25 19.88 17.90
C ARG A 173 -28.17 20.96 18.00
N ARG A 174 -28.17 21.65 19.14
CA ARG A 174 -27.18 22.66 19.48
C ARG A 174 -25.99 22.00 20.17
N VAL A 175 -24.80 22.41 19.78
CA VAL A 175 -23.52 22.06 20.42
C VAL A 175 -22.75 23.35 20.66
N VAL A 176 -21.87 23.35 21.66
CA VAL A 176 -20.99 24.49 21.94
C VAL A 176 -19.59 24.11 21.51
N LEU A 177 -18.96 24.95 20.70
CA LEU A 177 -17.59 24.77 20.27
C LEU A 177 -16.73 25.86 20.90
N MET A 178 -15.59 25.44 21.46
CA MET A 178 -14.61 26.29 22.12
C MET A 178 -13.26 26.17 21.43
N SER A 179 -12.57 27.28 21.24
CA SER A 179 -11.20 27.31 20.74
C SER A 179 -10.50 28.56 21.26
N GLN A 180 -9.24 28.78 20.88
CA GLN A 180 -8.45 29.93 21.29
C GLN A 180 -8.30 30.91 20.13
N ASP A 181 -8.44 32.20 20.40
CA ASP A 181 -8.09 33.27 19.45
C ASP A 181 -6.56 33.51 19.43
N PRO A 182 -6.03 34.32 18.48
CA PRO A 182 -4.59 34.63 18.41
C PRO A 182 -4.01 35.33 19.65
N ASP A 183 -4.86 35.88 20.51
CA ASP A 183 -4.45 36.51 21.77
C ASP A 183 -4.53 35.51 22.95
N ASN A 184 -4.68 34.21 22.65
CA ASN A 184 -4.85 33.11 23.59
C ASN A 184 -6.11 33.20 24.50
N ASN A 185 -7.10 34.00 24.12
CA ASN A 185 -8.38 34.04 24.81
C ASN A 185 -9.28 32.89 24.36
N ILE A 186 -9.97 32.29 25.31
CA ILE A 186 -10.98 31.26 25.00
C ILE A 186 -12.18 31.92 24.35
N THR A 187 -12.51 31.48 23.15
CA THR A 187 -13.72 31.84 22.42
C THR A 187 -14.68 30.66 22.43
N GLU A 188 -15.97 30.92 22.66
CA GLU A 188 -17.01 29.90 22.60
C GLU A 188 -18.19 30.38 21.75
N ARG A 189 -18.76 29.49 20.95
CA ARG A 189 -19.98 29.77 20.18
C ARG A 189 -20.85 28.53 20.09
N GLY A 190 -22.16 28.75 20.19
CA GLY A 190 -23.15 27.70 19.98
C GLY A 190 -23.46 27.54 18.50
N PHE A 191 -23.40 26.31 18.01
CA PHE A 191 -23.71 25.96 16.64
C PHE A 191 -24.83 24.91 16.57
N ARG A 192 -25.46 24.80 15.40
CA ARG A 192 -26.36 23.69 15.09
C ARG A 192 -25.70 22.66 14.19
N ILE A 193 -26.00 21.40 14.40
CA ILE A 193 -25.54 20.31 13.53
C ILE A 193 -26.34 20.33 12.23
N GLY A 194 -25.73 20.71 11.11
CA GLY A 194 -26.38 20.84 9.81
C GLY A 194 -26.24 19.60 8.92
N GLY A 195 -25.21 18.81 9.14
CA GLY A 195 -24.97 17.56 8.42
C GLY A 195 -24.12 16.59 9.24
N ILE A 196 -24.26 15.31 8.93
CA ILE A 196 -23.48 14.23 9.52
C ILE A 196 -22.80 13.49 8.37
N PHE A 197 -21.48 13.37 8.44
CA PHE A 197 -20.68 12.65 7.46
C PHE A 197 -20.22 11.29 7.99
N GLU A 198 -20.01 10.33 7.09
CA GLU A 198 -19.49 9.00 7.40
C GLU A 198 -18.29 8.71 6.50
N THR A 199 -17.18 8.28 7.07
CA THR A 199 -15.94 7.93 6.35
C THR A 199 -15.53 6.49 6.64
N SER A 200 -14.63 5.97 5.82
CA SER A 200 -14.03 4.65 6.04
C SER A 200 -13.14 4.59 7.28
N LEU A 201 -12.65 5.74 7.77
CA LEU A 201 -11.77 5.86 8.93
C LEU A 201 -12.47 6.59 10.09
N GLN A 202 -12.88 5.84 11.11
CA GLN A 202 -13.59 6.37 12.29
C GLN A 202 -12.77 7.44 13.04
N ALA A 203 -11.45 7.34 13.02
CA ALA A 203 -10.57 8.34 13.61
C ALA A 203 -10.84 9.74 13.02
N THR A 204 -11.01 9.84 11.69
CA THR A 204 -11.38 11.10 11.00
C THR A 204 -12.72 11.64 11.46
N GLU A 205 -13.71 10.76 11.64
CA GLU A 205 -15.05 11.16 12.11
C GLU A 205 -15.03 11.74 13.52
N THR A 206 -14.17 11.21 14.38
CA THR A 206 -14.03 11.70 15.77
C THR A 206 -13.08 12.89 15.90
N ALA A 207 -12.13 13.03 14.99
CA ALA A 207 -11.11 14.07 15.04
C ALA A 207 -11.60 15.41 14.47
N TYR A 208 -12.37 15.43 13.38
CA TYR A 208 -12.65 16.66 12.64
C TYR A 208 -14.10 17.14 12.74
N VAL A 209 -14.25 18.47 12.85
CA VAL A 209 -15.52 19.19 12.74
C VAL A 209 -15.37 20.29 11.70
N PHE A 210 -16.30 20.37 10.75
CA PHE A 210 -16.22 21.33 9.64
C PHE A 210 -17.23 22.47 9.78
N ALA A 211 -16.78 23.68 9.47
CA ALA A 211 -17.57 24.90 9.44
C ALA A 211 -17.18 25.77 8.24
N GLY A 212 -18.02 26.75 7.89
CA GLY A 212 -17.63 27.75 6.88
C GLY A 212 -16.43 28.57 7.35
N ILE A 213 -15.47 28.84 6.46
CA ILE A 213 -14.21 29.50 6.81
C ILE A 213 -14.41 30.90 7.42
N GLU A 214 -15.39 31.68 6.95
CA GLU A 214 -15.71 32.98 7.53
C GLU A 214 -16.35 32.85 8.91
N THR A 215 -17.22 31.85 9.10
CA THR A 215 -17.78 31.54 10.41
C THR A 215 -16.69 31.23 11.44
N VAL A 216 -15.62 30.54 11.01
CA VAL A 216 -14.45 30.28 11.86
C VAL A 216 -13.62 31.54 12.10
N ARG A 217 -13.39 32.37 11.08
CA ARG A 217 -12.71 33.68 11.25
C ARG A 217 -13.42 34.57 12.26
N GLU A 218 -14.75 34.63 12.20
CA GLU A 218 -15.57 35.37 13.17
C GLU A 218 -15.44 34.81 14.59
N LEU A 219 -15.46 33.48 14.74
CA LEU A 219 -15.32 32.82 16.04
C LEU A 219 -13.97 33.14 16.68
N LEU A 220 -12.89 33.01 15.91
CA LEU A 220 -11.52 33.15 16.39
C LEU A 220 -10.99 34.58 16.32
N LYS A 221 -11.73 35.52 15.75
CA LYS A 221 -11.28 36.91 15.49
C LYS A 221 -9.93 36.97 14.76
N SER A 222 -9.63 35.98 13.93
CA SER A 222 -8.29 35.72 13.38
C SER A 222 -7.92 36.58 12.16
N GLY A 223 -8.77 37.54 11.78
CA GLY A 223 -8.62 38.32 10.56
C GLY A 223 -8.67 37.46 9.28
N PRO A 224 -8.21 37.99 8.12
CA PRO A 224 -8.34 37.33 6.82
C PRO A 224 -7.30 36.24 6.56
N GLY A 225 -6.41 35.94 7.51
CA GLY A 225 -5.38 34.91 7.37
C GLY A 225 -5.95 33.50 7.29
N VAL A 226 -5.12 32.55 6.86
CA VAL A 226 -5.46 31.11 6.76
C VAL A 226 -4.32 30.24 7.28
N SER A 227 -4.64 29.11 7.90
CA SER A 227 -3.62 28.22 8.46
C SER A 227 -2.90 27.43 7.36
N GLU A 228 -3.66 26.99 6.36
CA GLU A 228 -3.15 26.17 5.26
C GLU A 228 -3.82 26.51 3.93
N ILE A 229 -3.07 26.31 2.84
CA ILE A 229 -3.61 26.26 1.48
C ILE A 229 -3.24 24.88 0.92
N SER A 230 -4.25 24.11 0.52
CA SER A 230 -4.06 22.78 -0.06
C SER A 230 -4.40 22.78 -1.55
N LEU A 231 -3.62 22.08 -2.35
CA LEU A 231 -3.83 21.96 -3.79
C LEU A 231 -3.64 20.53 -4.31
N LEU A 232 -4.38 20.20 -5.37
CA LEU A 232 -4.29 18.96 -6.13
C LEU A 232 -3.59 19.24 -7.46
N GLY A 233 -2.43 18.62 -7.66
CA GLY A 233 -1.79 18.53 -8.97
C GLY A 233 -2.43 17.44 -9.85
N GLN A 234 -2.09 17.42 -11.14
CA GLN A 234 -2.58 16.39 -12.08
C GLN A 234 -2.09 14.97 -11.75
N ASP A 235 -0.88 14.84 -11.21
CA ASP A 235 -0.27 13.54 -10.86
C ASP A 235 0.31 13.59 -9.45
N TYR A 236 -0.26 12.81 -8.53
CA TYR A 236 0.17 12.72 -7.14
C TYR A 236 1.52 12.02 -6.95
N ARG A 237 1.99 11.27 -7.97
CA ARG A 237 3.27 10.55 -7.93
C ARG A 237 4.43 11.37 -8.45
N ASN A 238 4.17 12.36 -9.31
CA ASN A 238 5.20 13.20 -9.90
C ASN A 238 4.97 14.67 -9.54
N LEU A 239 5.22 14.99 -8.27
CA LEU A 239 4.98 16.32 -7.72
C LEU A 239 6.20 17.25 -7.77
N ASP A 240 7.39 16.76 -8.12
CA ASP A 240 8.64 17.52 -7.99
C ASP A 240 8.61 18.86 -8.75
N SER A 241 8.11 18.86 -9.99
CA SER A 241 8.01 20.10 -10.77
C SER A 241 7.00 21.09 -10.18
N LEU A 242 5.85 20.60 -9.72
CA LEU A 242 4.81 21.43 -9.12
C LEU A 242 5.26 21.95 -7.74
N LEU A 243 5.98 21.14 -6.98
CA LEU A 243 6.53 21.48 -5.67
C LEU A 243 7.53 22.64 -5.80
N GLU A 244 8.48 22.56 -6.73
CA GLU A 244 9.48 23.61 -6.94
C GLU A 244 8.85 24.94 -7.41
N LYS A 245 7.83 24.86 -8.28
CA LYS A 245 7.03 26.04 -8.68
C LYS A 245 6.27 26.64 -7.49
N THR A 246 5.68 25.79 -6.65
CA THR A 246 4.93 26.22 -5.46
C THR A 246 5.85 26.86 -4.44
N ARG A 247 7.02 26.27 -4.15
CA ARG A 247 8.07 26.85 -3.30
C ARG A 247 8.55 28.19 -3.80
N SER A 248 8.75 28.32 -5.11
CA SER A 248 9.16 29.59 -5.73
C SER A 248 8.07 30.66 -5.62
N ALA A 249 6.80 30.28 -5.78
CA ALA A 249 5.66 31.19 -5.71
C ALA A 249 5.28 31.58 -4.27
N ALA A 250 5.56 30.71 -3.29
CA ALA A 250 5.25 30.87 -1.87
C ALA A 250 6.53 30.82 -1.02
N SER A 251 7.57 31.55 -1.42
CA SER A 251 8.89 31.53 -0.76
C SER A 251 8.89 32.02 0.70
N TYR A 252 7.77 32.58 1.17
CA TYR A 252 7.56 33.06 2.53
C TYR A 252 6.88 32.01 3.43
N ALA A 253 6.58 30.83 2.90
CA ALA A 253 5.78 29.80 3.53
C ALA A 253 6.49 28.43 3.46
N ASP A 254 6.10 27.54 4.34
CA ASP A 254 6.56 26.15 4.32
C ASP A 254 5.70 25.37 3.32
N VAL A 255 6.33 24.83 2.28
CA VAL A 255 5.64 24.07 1.22
C VAL A 255 6.09 22.62 1.28
N GLN A 256 5.12 21.74 1.53
CA GLN A 256 5.35 20.31 1.74
C GLN A 256 4.40 19.48 0.89
N THR A 257 4.83 18.28 0.53
CA THR A 257 3.96 17.28 -0.12
C THR A 257 3.21 16.47 0.92
N TRP A 258 2.13 15.80 0.51
CA TRP A 258 1.40 14.85 1.36
C TRP A 258 2.30 13.80 2.05
N LEU A 259 3.34 13.34 1.36
CA LEU A 259 4.30 12.37 1.90
C LEU A 259 5.22 12.99 2.97
N GLN A 260 5.48 14.30 2.91
CA GLN A 260 6.28 15.03 3.90
C GLN A 260 5.46 15.44 5.13
N LEU A 261 4.17 15.68 4.94
CA LEU A 261 3.22 16.03 6.01
C LEU A 261 2.93 14.87 6.95
N ASP A 262 3.07 13.63 6.46
CA ASP A 262 2.99 12.43 7.28
C ASP A 262 4.31 11.63 7.20
N PRO A 263 5.36 12.06 7.95
CA PRO A 263 6.63 11.35 8.01
C PRO A 263 6.48 9.90 8.49
N TYR A 264 5.45 9.62 9.31
CA TYR A 264 5.16 8.28 9.76
C TYR A 264 4.73 7.41 8.57
N LEU A 265 3.80 7.87 7.74
CA LEU A 265 3.40 7.17 6.51
C LEU A 265 4.59 6.94 5.58
N GLY A 266 5.40 7.98 5.32
CA GLY A 266 6.61 7.85 4.50
C GLY A 266 7.59 6.79 5.03
N SER A 267 7.82 6.77 6.34
CA SER A 267 8.67 5.76 6.99
C SER A 267 8.07 4.35 6.93
N LEU A 268 6.76 4.23 7.10
CA LEU A 268 6.03 2.98 7.07
C LEU A 268 6.08 2.34 5.68
N LEU A 269 5.93 3.14 4.62
CA LEU A 269 6.12 2.69 3.23
C LEU A 269 7.51 2.09 3.02
N GLY A 270 8.56 2.76 3.50
CA GLY A 270 9.93 2.23 3.42
C GLY A 270 10.14 0.93 4.20
N VAL A 271 9.54 0.80 5.40
CA VAL A 271 9.56 -0.44 6.19
C VAL A 271 8.82 -1.57 5.48
N MET A 272 7.68 -1.28 4.84
CA MET A 272 6.90 -2.26 4.08
C MET A 272 7.68 -2.80 2.88
N ASP A 273 8.39 -1.94 2.14
CA ASP A 273 9.27 -2.37 1.05
C ASP A 273 10.39 -3.30 1.55
N GLY A 274 11.02 -2.95 2.69
CA GLY A 274 12.01 -3.79 3.34
C GLY A 274 11.46 -5.14 3.80
N PHE A 275 10.23 -5.16 4.34
CA PHE A 275 9.55 -6.37 4.77
C PHE A 275 9.29 -7.32 3.60
N VAL A 276 8.84 -6.80 2.44
CA VAL A 276 8.63 -7.61 1.22
C VAL A 276 9.93 -8.26 0.77
N LEU A 277 11.06 -7.55 0.81
CA LEU A 277 12.37 -8.10 0.47
C LEU A 277 12.76 -9.26 1.40
N ILE A 278 12.62 -9.08 2.73
CA ILE A 278 12.92 -10.14 3.71
C ILE A 278 12.01 -11.34 3.49
N TRP A 279 10.71 -11.11 3.26
CA TRP A 279 9.74 -12.18 2.98
C TRP A 279 10.14 -13.02 1.76
N PHE A 280 10.59 -12.36 0.69
CA PHE A 280 11.07 -13.04 -0.51
C PHE A 280 12.30 -13.91 -0.21
N ILE A 281 13.25 -13.41 0.58
CA ILE A 281 14.44 -14.15 0.99
C ILE A 281 14.05 -15.40 1.80
N VAL A 282 13.15 -15.25 2.78
CA VAL A 282 12.70 -16.37 3.63
C VAL A 282 12.01 -17.47 2.81
N ILE A 283 11.07 -17.09 1.94
CA ILE A 283 10.39 -18.06 1.07
C ILE A 283 11.37 -18.71 0.11
N PHE A 284 12.29 -17.94 -0.49
CA PHE A 284 13.33 -18.49 -1.34
C PHE A 284 14.18 -19.55 -0.61
N LEU A 285 14.65 -19.25 0.60
CA LEU A 285 15.45 -20.20 1.38
C LEU A 285 14.66 -21.47 1.65
N ALA A 286 13.40 -21.35 2.12
CA ALA A 286 12.53 -22.49 2.38
C ALA A 286 12.31 -23.36 1.12
N LEU A 287 12.04 -22.75 -0.02
CA LEU A 287 11.87 -23.44 -1.31
C LEU A 287 13.16 -24.12 -1.77
N SER A 288 14.30 -23.44 -1.63
CA SER A 288 15.60 -23.93 -2.08
C SER A 288 16.04 -25.16 -1.30
N PHE A 289 15.85 -25.16 0.02
CA PHE A 289 16.13 -26.33 0.84
C PHE A 289 15.30 -27.54 0.39
N GLY A 290 14.00 -27.34 0.16
CA GLY A 290 13.11 -28.38 -0.36
C GLY A 290 13.57 -28.91 -1.72
N LEU A 291 13.91 -28.00 -2.65
CA LEU A 291 14.38 -28.35 -4.00
C LEU A 291 15.71 -29.10 -3.98
N VAL A 292 16.71 -28.61 -3.24
CA VAL A 292 18.03 -29.24 -3.15
C VAL A 292 17.92 -30.63 -2.53
N ASN A 293 17.23 -30.75 -1.39
CA ASN A 293 17.08 -32.03 -0.71
C ASN A 293 16.40 -33.06 -1.62
N THR A 294 15.37 -32.62 -2.32
CA THR A 294 14.59 -33.49 -3.18
C THR A 294 15.38 -33.87 -4.43
N LEU A 295 16.05 -32.93 -5.11
CA LEU A 295 16.89 -33.23 -6.28
C LEU A 295 18.07 -34.13 -5.93
N MET A 296 18.73 -33.92 -4.77
CA MET A 296 19.76 -34.82 -4.28
C MET A 296 19.22 -36.24 -4.11
N MET A 297 18.05 -36.40 -3.50
CA MET A 297 17.41 -37.71 -3.35
C MET A 297 17.11 -38.37 -4.70
N ALA A 298 16.59 -37.63 -5.69
CA ALA A 298 16.38 -38.15 -7.06
C ALA A 298 17.66 -38.71 -7.68
N VAL A 299 18.75 -37.95 -7.53
CA VAL A 299 20.05 -38.32 -8.06
C VAL A 299 20.54 -39.58 -7.36
N PHE A 300 20.42 -39.64 -6.03
CA PHE A 300 20.84 -40.81 -5.26
C PHE A 300 20.09 -42.07 -5.65
N GLU A 301 18.76 -42.01 -5.75
CA GLU A 301 17.91 -43.14 -6.19
C GLU A 301 18.29 -43.68 -7.58
N ARG A 302 18.85 -42.84 -8.45
CA ARG A 302 19.16 -43.17 -9.85
C ARG A 302 20.66 -43.26 -10.14
N THR A 303 21.51 -43.26 -9.11
CA THR A 303 22.98 -43.25 -9.28
C THR A 303 23.48 -44.40 -10.17
N ARG A 304 22.91 -45.61 -9.98
CA ARG A 304 23.27 -46.81 -10.77
C ARG A 304 22.83 -46.70 -12.24
N GLU A 305 21.64 -46.15 -12.49
CA GLU A 305 21.14 -45.88 -13.84
C GLU A 305 22.02 -44.85 -14.55
N ILE A 306 22.37 -43.76 -13.86
CA ILE A 306 23.23 -42.69 -14.38
C ILE A 306 24.63 -43.23 -14.70
N GLY A 307 25.22 -44.03 -13.81
CA GLY A 307 26.54 -44.64 -14.01
C GLY A 307 26.58 -45.61 -15.21
N LEU A 308 25.51 -46.37 -15.44
CA LEU A 308 25.40 -47.29 -16.57
C LEU A 308 25.28 -46.53 -17.90
N ILE A 309 24.50 -45.44 -17.91
CA ILE A 309 24.36 -44.56 -19.09
C ILE A 309 25.67 -43.82 -19.40
N GLN A 310 26.45 -43.43 -18.40
CA GLN A 310 27.80 -42.89 -18.60
C GLN A 310 28.77 -43.94 -19.16
N ALA A 311 28.70 -45.18 -18.67
CA ALA A 311 29.52 -46.28 -19.19
C ALA A 311 29.20 -46.62 -20.65
N LEU A 312 27.96 -46.38 -21.10
CA LEU A 312 27.54 -46.47 -22.50
C LEU A 312 27.97 -45.27 -23.37
N GLY A 313 28.70 -44.30 -22.81
CA GLY A 313 29.30 -43.18 -23.55
C GLY A 313 28.54 -41.86 -23.47
N MET A 314 27.52 -41.72 -22.61
CA MET A 314 26.84 -40.43 -22.42
C MET A 314 27.75 -39.41 -21.71
N LYS A 315 27.96 -38.25 -22.32
CA LYS A 315 28.75 -37.17 -21.71
C LYS A 315 28.09 -36.65 -20.41
N PRO A 316 28.86 -36.31 -19.37
CA PRO A 316 28.35 -35.70 -18.13
C PRO A 316 27.45 -34.48 -18.32
N SER A 317 27.70 -33.69 -19.37
CA SER A 317 26.89 -32.52 -19.72
C SER A 317 25.44 -32.86 -20.09
N TYR A 318 25.18 -34.03 -20.67
CA TYR A 318 23.82 -34.47 -20.97
C TYR A 318 23.05 -34.88 -19.72
N ILE A 319 23.74 -35.40 -18.69
CA ILE A 319 23.14 -35.73 -17.39
C ILE A 319 22.79 -34.45 -16.63
N LEU A 320 23.72 -33.48 -16.62
CA LEU A 320 23.46 -32.14 -16.09
C LEU A 320 22.22 -31.53 -16.75
N LEU A 321 22.19 -31.52 -18.09
CA LEU A 321 21.09 -30.97 -18.86
C LEU A 321 19.75 -31.68 -18.59
N MET A 322 19.76 -33.00 -18.46
CA MET A 322 18.57 -33.78 -18.13
C MET A 322 17.98 -33.38 -16.78
N ILE A 323 18.81 -33.24 -15.75
CA ILE A 323 18.38 -32.85 -14.40
C ILE A 323 17.91 -31.38 -14.39
N LEU A 324 18.58 -30.50 -15.12
CA LEU A 324 18.16 -29.10 -15.26
C LEU A 324 16.80 -29.00 -15.97
N ILE A 325 16.56 -29.76 -17.04
CA ILE A 325 15.25 -29.78 -17.71
C ILE A 325 14.16 -30.35 -16.79
N GLU A 326 14.46 -31.39 -16.00
CA GLU A 326 13.53 -31.92 -14.99
C GLU A 326 13.18 -30.85 -13.93
N SER A 327 14.18 -30.09 -13.49
CA SER A 327 14.02 -29.00 -12.52
C SER A 327 13.21 -27.83 -13.11
N ILE A 328 13.50 -27.43 -14.35
CA ILE A 328 12.74 -26.39 -15.08
C ILE A 328 11.28 -26.82 -15.25
N ALA A 329 11.03 -28.07 -15.63
CA ALA A 329 9.67 -28.59 -15.77
C ALA A 329 8.92 -28.53 -14.44
N MET A 330 9.55 -28.94 -13.32
CA MET A 330 8.94 -28.79 -11.98
C MET A 330 8.65 -27.34 -11.64
N LEU A 331 9.60 -26.43 -11.88
CA LEU A 331 9.43 -25.00 -11.61
C LEU A 331 8.28 -24.43 -12.43
N LEU A 332 8.23 -24.68 -13.74
CA LEU A 332 7.16 -24.17 -14.60
C LEU A 332 5.78 -24.67 -14.16
N ILE A 333 5.63 -25.97 -13.87
CA ILE A 333 4.35 -26.50 -13.40
C ILE A 333 3.98 -25.89 -12.05
N GLY A 334 4.91 -25.84 -11.09
CA GLY A 334 4.67 -25.25 -9.78
C GLY A 334 4.34 -23.76 -9.83
N LEU A 335 5.03 -23.01 -10.70
CA LEU A 335 4.72 -21.60 -10.97
C LEU A 335 3.30 -21.47 -11.52
N THR A 336 2.95 -22.22 -12.58
CA THR A 336 1.58 -22.13 -13.13
C THR A 336 0.51 -22.47 -12.09
N ALA A 337 0.70 -23.55 -11.32
CA ALA A 337 -0.25 -23.96 -10.29
C ALA A 337 -0.38 -22.92 -9.17
N GLY A 338 0.73 -22.33 -8.72
CA GLY A 338 0.68 -21.30 -7.69
C GLY A 338 0.13 -19.96 -8.17
N ASN A 339 0.37 -19.55 -9.43
CA ASN A 339 -0.30 -18.38 -10.02
C ASN A 339 -1.81 -18.59 -10.12
N VAL A 340 -2.25 -19.79 -10.54
CA VAL A 340 -3.68 -20.16 -10.56
C VAL A 340 -4.25 -20.12 -9.14
N LEU A 341 -3.53 -20.65 -8.15
CA LEU A 341 -3.94 -20.58 -6.75
C LEU A 341 -4.06 -19.13 -6.28
N SER A 342 -3.09 -18.26 -6.60
CA SER A 342 -3.15 -16.84 -6.26
C SER A 342 -4.37 -16.17 -6.86
N TRP A 343 -4.60 -16.41 -8.16
CA TRP A 343 -5.77 -15.87 -8.86
C TRP A 343 -7.08 -16.35 -8.24
N LEU A 344 -7.21 -17.65 -7.92
CA LEU A 344 -8.38 -18.21 -7.25
C LEU A 344 -8.59 -17.66 -5.84
N THR A 345 -7.52 -17.34 -5.10
CA THR A 345 -7.63 -16.76 -3.76
C THR A 345 -7.89 -15.26 -3.75
N ILE A 346 -7.35 -14.51 -4.72
CA ILE A 346 -7.42 -13.04 -4.73
C ILE A 346 -8.66 -12.55 -5.46
N LEU A 347 -9.10 -13.22 -6.52
CA LEU A 347 -10.31 -12.81 -7.27
C LEU A 347 -11.56 -12.65 -6.41
N PRO A 348 -11.90 -13.59 -5.49
CA PRO A 348 -13.08 -13.45 -4.64
C PRO A 348 -12.97 -12.29 -3.65
N LEU A 349 -11.74 -11.85 -3.34
CA LEU A 349 -11.45 -10.79 -2.36
C LEU A 349 -11.38 -9.40 -3.01
N LYS A 350 -11.68 -9.27 -4.30
CA LYS A 350 -11.75 -7.97 -5.00
C LYS A 350 -12.75 -7.00 -4.38
N ASN A 351 -13.80 -7.51 -3.75
CA ASN A 351 -14.81 -6.69 -3.08
C ASN A 351 -14.37 -6.25 -1.67
N GLY A 352 -13.14 -6.57 -1.26
CA GLY A 352 -12.60 -6.24 0.05
C GLY A 352 -12.75 -7.37 1.06
N ILE A 353 -11.78 -7.44 1.96
CA ILE A 353 -11.81 -8.25 3.17
C ILE A 353 -12.31 -7.33 4.28
N ASP A 354 -13.39 -7.71 4.97
CA ASP A 354 -13.79 -7.02 6.19
C ASP A 354 -12.76 -7.34 7.28
N VAL A 355 -11.96 -6.33 7.61
CA VAL A 355 -10.92 -6.39 8.64
C VAL A 355 -11.29 -5.53 9.84
N SER A 356 -12.58 -5.16 10.00
CA SER A 356 -13.06 -4.29 11.08
C SER A 356 -12.56 -4.68 12.48
N ALA A 357 -12.52 -5.98 12.79
CA ALA A 357 -12.03 -6.50 14.07
C ALA A 357 -10.52 -6.28 14.34
N VAL A 358 -9.71 -6.20 13.28
CA VAL A 358 -8.26 -5.92 13.37
C VAL A 358 -8.03 -4.42 13.22
N ALA A 359 -8.78 -3.78 12.32
CA ALA A 359 -8.73 -2.35 12.05
C ALA A 359 -8.96 -1.53 13.32
N SER A 360 -9.88 -1.92 14.21
CA SER A 360 -10.12 -1.22 15.49
C SER A 360 -8.86 -1.11 16.37
N GLY A 361 -7.89 -2.03 16.25
CA GLY A 361 -6.60 -1.97 16.96
C GLY A 361 -5.49 -1.22 16.21
N LEU A 362 -5.69 -0.94 14.92
CA LEU A 362 -4.75 -0.31 14.00
C LEU A 362 -5.32 0.97 13.35
N GLU A 363 -6.41 1.53 13.87
CA GLU A 363 -7.00 2.79 13.38
C GLU A 363 -5.97 3.93 13.41
N TRP A 364 -5.08 3.93 14.40
CA TRP A 364 -3.98 4.89 14.52
C TRP A 364 -2.99 4.84 13.35
N ALA A 365 -2.93 3.73 12.63
CA ALA A 365 -2.10 3.55 11.45
C ALA A 365 -2.87 3.87 10.13
N GLY A 366 -4.06 4.47 10.21
CA GLY A 366 -4.84 4.86 9.02
C GLY A 366 -5.47 3.69 8.26
N MET A 367 -5.59 2.52 8.89
CA MET A 367 -6.18 1.33 8.27
C MET A 367 -7.71 1.44 8.21
N SER A 368 -8.29 1.37 7.01
CA SER A 368 -9.76 1.30 6.88
C SER A 368 -10.28 -0.08 7.29
N SER A 369 -11.59 -0.14 7.60
CA SER A 369 -12.29 -1.37 7.97
C SER A 369 -12.38 -2.41 6.84
N THR A 370 -12.10 -2.02 5.61
CA THR A 370 -12.04 -2.92 4.45
C THR A 370 -10.65 -2.91 3.85
N LEU A 371 -10.12 -4.09 3.50
CA LEU A 371 -8.81 -4.23 2.85
C LEU A 371 -8.98 -4.88 1.48
N VAL A 372 -8.58 -4.19 0.43
CA VAL A 372 -8.66 -4.69 -0.96
C VAL A 372 -7.26 -5.07 -1.43
N PRO A 373 -6.95 -6.35 -1.67
CA PRO A 373 -5.65 -6.75 -2.20
C PRO A 373 -5.42 -6.19 -3.61
N ALA A 374 -4.29 -5.53 -3.82
CA ALA A 374 -3.91 -4.93 -5.10
C ALA A 374 -2.85 -5.76 -5.83
N VAL A 375 -3.25 -6.46 -6.89
CA VAL A 375 -2.33 -7.24 -7.73
C VAL A 375 -1.84 -6.38 -8.89
N LYS A 376 -0.55 -6.03 -8.90
CA LYS A 376 0.08 -5.40 -10.06
C LYS A 376 0.83 -6.45 -10.87
N THR A 377 0.71 -6.38 -12.20
CA THR A 377 1.36 -7.33 -13.13
C THR A 377 2.87 -7.42 -12.90
N TYR A 378 3.49 -6.29 -12.54
CA TYR A 378 4.91 -6.22 -12.22
C TYR A 378 5.32 -7.18 -11.10
N ASP A 379 4.56 -7.27 -10.00
CA ASP A 379 4.88 -8.15 -8.88
C ASP A 379 4.76 -9.62 -9.21
N VAL A 380 3.75 -9.95 -9.99
CA VAL A 380 3.54 -11.33 -10.45
C VAL A 380 4.73 -11.73 -11.32
N VAL A 381 5.10 -10.91 -12.29
CA VAL A 381 6.26 -11.17 -13.15
C VAL A 381 7.54 -11.25 -12.33
N LEU A 382 7.76 -10.34 -11.38
CA LEU A 382 8.94 -10.31 -10.52
C LEU A 382 9.03 -11.58 -9.65
N ALA A 383 7.95 -11.96 -8.97
CA ALA A 383 7.92 -13.15 -8.13
C ALA A 383 8.19 -14.42 -8.96
N ASN A 384 7.61 -14.54 -10.15
CA ASN A 384 7.86 -15.65 -11.07
C ASN A 384 9.34 -15.68 -11.53
N ALA A 385 9.89 -14.53 -11.94
CA ALA A 385 11.27 -14.41 -12.38
C ALA A 385 12.26 -14.76 -11.25
N VAL A 386 12.02 -14.24 -10.05
CA VAL A 386 12.80 -14.53 -8.85
C VAL A 386 12.80 -16.02 -8.57
N VAL A 387 11.64 -16.67 -8.46
CA VAL A 387 11.55 -18.12 -8.20
C VAL A 387 12.21 -18.95 -9.30
N LEU A 388 12.06 -18.55 -10.56
CA LEU A 388 12.67 -19.26 -11.67
C LEU A 388 14.21 -19.19 -11.62
N VAL A 389 14.78 -17.99 -11.47
CA VAL A 389 16.24 -17.77 -11.38
C VAL A 389 16.81 -18.49 -10.18
N LEU A 390 16.17 -18.31 -9.03
CA LEU A 390 16.62 -18.86 -7.77
C LEU A 390 16.47 -20.38 -7.70
N GLY A 391 15.37 -20.93 -8.21
CA GLY A 391 15.16 -22.37 -8.33
C GLY A 391 16.17 -23.01 -9.29
N LEU A 392 16.50 -22.34 -10.39
CA LEU A 392 17.55 -22.78 -11.30
C LEU A 392 18.92 -22.81 -10.62
N LEU A 393 19.30 -21.75 -9.91
CA LEU A 393 20.56 -21.68 -9.16
C LEU A 393 20.63 -22.77 -8.09
N ALA A 394 19.55 -22.98 -7.33
CA ALA A 394 19.46 -24.04 -6.33
C ALA A 394 19.56 -25.45 -6.95
N SER A 395 19.01 -25.66 -8.15
CA SER A 395 19.09 -26.94 -8.87
C SER A 395 20.46 -27.22 -9.49
N LEU A 396 21.27 -26.18 -9.74
CA LEU A 396 22.55 -26.31 -10.42
C LEU A 396 23.56 -27.10 -9.59
N PHE A 397 23.62 -26.85 -8.28
CA PHE A 397 24.53 -27.55 -7.37
C PHE A 397 24.32 -29.09 -7.35
N PRO A 398 23.11 -29.62 -7.09
CA PRO A 398 22.86 -31.06 -7.14
C PRO A 398 23.06 -31.64 -8.54
N ALA A 399 22.65 -30.93 -9.59
CA ALA A 399 22.82 -31.41 -10.97
C ALA A 399 24.30 -31.52 -11.36
N TRP A 400 25.12 -30.54 -10.98
CA TRP A 400 26.57 -30.56 -11.21
C TRP A 400 27.23 -31.69 -10.43
N ARG A 401 26.90 -31.84 -9.14
CA ARG A 401 27.42 -32.93 -8.31
C ARG A 401 27.05 -34.32 -8.85
N ALA A 402 25.84 -34.48 -9.38
CA ALA A 402 25.37 -35.71 -10.02
C ALA A 402 26.18 -36.05 -11.27
N SER A 403 26.42 -35.05 -12.14
CA SER A 403 27.14 -35.24 -13.40
C SER A 403 28.59 -35.73 -13.21
N ARG A 404 29.21 -35.41 -12.06
CA ARG A 404 30.60 -35.74 -11.73
C ARG A 404 30.80 -37.02 -10.93
N LYS A 405 29.74 -37.76 -10.58
CA LYS A 405 29.86 -39.07 -9.93
C LYS A 405 30.54 -40.06 -10.89
N VAL A 406 31.64 -40.68 -10.46
CA VAL A 406 32.46 -41.57 -11.29
C VAL A 406 31.77 -42.94 -11.46
N PRO A 407 31.75 -43.55 -12.66
CA PRO A 407 31.04 -44.80 -12.95
C PRO A 407 31.44 -46.00 -12.06
N ILE A 408 32.70 -46.06 -11.61
CA ILE A 408 33.24 -47.21 -10.87
C ILE A 408 32.73 -47.28 -9.43
N GLU A 409 32.55 -46.15 -8.73
CA GLU A 409 31.97 -46.14 -7.37
C GLU A 409 30.46 -46.43 -7.36
N ALA A 410 29.76 -46.10 -8.45
CA ALA A 410 28.31 -46.28 -8.58
C ALA A 410 27.90 -47.75 -8.82
N ILE A 411 28.78 -48.55 -9.42
CA ILE A 411 28.51 -49.96 -9.76
C ILE A 411 29.00 -50.91 -8.67
N THR A 412 30.02 -50.53 -7.90
CA THR A 412 30.64 -51.38 -6.86
C THR A 412 30.08 -51.19 -5.45
N ARG A 413 29.32 -50.11 -5.18
CA ARG A 413 28.60 -49.95 -3.89
C ARG A 413 27.37 -50.85 -3.82
N VAL A 414 27.57 -52.08 -3.37
CA VAL A 414 26.52 -52.88 -2.72
C VAL A 414 26.42 -52.39 -1.28
N TRP A 415 25.26 -51.87 -0.86
CA TRP A 415 24.99 -51.60 0.56
C TRP A 415 23.65 -52.23 0.94
N GLN A 416 23.68 -52.88 2.12
CA GLN A 416 22.53 -53.41 2.87
C GLN A 416 21.56 -52.30 3.27
#